data_AF-C2BG58-F1
#
_entry.id   AF-C2BG58-F1
#
_cell.length_a   1.000
_cell.length_b   1.000
_cell.length_c   1.000
_cell.angle_alpha   90.00
_cell.angle_beta   90.00
_cell.angle_gamma   90.00
#
_symmetry.space_group_name_H-M   'P 1'
#
loop_
_entity.id
_entity.type
_entity.pdbx_description
1 polymer ?
#
loop_
_entity_poly.entity_id
_entity_poly.type
_entity_poly.pdbx_seq_one_letter_code
_entity_poly.pdbx_strand_id
1 'polypeptide(L)'
;MVIKLIKGRCKFLKDWPDWDINIHEQEAQIERQGRSIHYPFTFTIDKAKKVGRFSSTSVLPYYDTSLSSCTCFDFQERKLPCKHIYRLAVELGYIEIINRPSFDKKAVEEIRSSDDIDAAPDQVKRQKSALKCKPIEIDFENKCGTFKGSGKNPYHTTLNDCTCRDFTVRNLPCKHIYRLRMELENPTSKKELQENLNSEFEKDYGKDLLRKLSQEAATAYIYSISFDWSSSSKIKEDILNELVKSELVEISKDLPITLKFLQKKDLFLICDEFDVQYKRSFSKSSLISAIINGLDSNNTNNLMEKLPFSIRRNIKAENIFGSIKYLYHKLYPTDYSEYTVDF
;
A
#
# COMPACT_ATOMS: atom_id res chain seq x y z
N MET A 1 22.58 8.38 0.44
CA MET A 1 21.52 7.46 0.88
C MET A 1 21.45 6.31 -0.11
N VAL A 2 21.73 5.07 0.30
CA VAL A 2 21.70 3.91 -0.61
C VAL A 2 20.25 3.63 -1.00
N ILE A 3 19.95 3.70 -2.29
CA ILE A 3 18.63 3.37 -2.85
C ILE A 3 18.35 1.90 -2.54
N LYS A 4 17.29 1.64 -1.77
CA LYS A 4 16.85 0.28 -1.44
C LYS A 4 16.14 -0.31 -2.66
N LEU A 5 16.86 -1.10 -3.46
CA LEU A 5 16.30 -1.81 -4.60
C LEU A 5 15.41 -2.96 -4.13
N ILE A 6 14.14 -2.97 -4.53
CA ILE A 6 13.16 -4.01 -4.20
C ILE A 6 12.73 -4.70 -5.49
N LYS A 7 12.85 -6.04 -5.54
CA LYS A 7 12.42 -6.88 -6.65
C LYS A 7 11.67 -8.10 -6.12
N GLY A 8 10.41 -8.24 -6.52
CA GLY A 8 9.50 -9.21 -5.93
C GLY A 8 9.30 -8.96 -4.43
N ARG A 9 9.68 -9.92 -3.58
CA ARG A 9 9.74 -9.76 -2.12
C ARG A 9 11.14 -9.44 -1.60
N CYS A 10 12.17 -9.48 -2.45
CA CYS A 10 13.54 -9.25 -2.05
C CYS A 10 13.83 -7.75 -1.99
N LYS A 11 14.15 -7.24 -0.80
CA LYS A 11 14.83 -5.97 -0.61
C LYS A 11 16.32 -6.22 -0.56
N PHE A 12 17.05 -5.72 -1.56
CA PHE A 12 18.48 -5.94 -1.68
C PHE A 12 19.23 -5.05 -0.68
N LEU A 13 20.11 -5.67 0.10
CA LEU A 13 21.01 -5.03 1.05
C LEU A 13 22.44 -4.97 0.51
N LYS A 14 22.80 -5.94 -0.34
CA LYS A 14 24.09 -6.04 -1.04
C LYS A 14 23.84 -6.52 -2.46
N ASP A 15 24.80 -6.26 -3.35
CA ASP A 15 24.78 -6.79 -4.70
C ASP A 15 24.89 -8.31 -4.68
N TRP A 16 24.05 -8.96 -5.50
CA TRP A 16 24.00 -10.40 -5.65
C TRP A 16 24.15 -10.76 -7.12
N PRO A 17 25.39 -10.74 -7.66
CA PRO A 17 25.64 -10.80 -9.09
C PRO A 17 25.39 -12.18 -9.72
N ASP A 18 25.23 -13.23 -8.89
CA ASP A 18 24.97 -14.60 -9.36
C ASP A 18 23.64 -14.73 -10.13
N TRP A 19 22.73 -13.74 -10.00
CA TRP A 19 21.40 -13.77 -10.59
C TRP A 19 21.06 -12.44 -11.26
N ASP A 20 20.41 -12.51 -12.43
CA ASP A 20 19.75 -11.34 -13.00
C ASP A 20 18.66 -10.85 -12.03
N ILE A 21 18.74 -9.57 -11.67
CA ILE A 21 17.85 -8.92 -10.72
C ILE A 21 16.36 -9.05 -11.08
N ASN A 22 16.05 -9.16 -12.37
CA ASN A 22 14.68 -9.26 -12.88
C ASN A 22 14.06 -10.65 -12.66
N ILE A 23 14.88 -11.71 -12.47
CA ILE A 23 14.38 -13.05 -12.15
C ILE A 23 13.56 -13.02 -10.86
N HIS A 24 13.91 -12.14 -9.92
CA HIS A 24 13.24 -12.05 -8.62
C HIS A 24 11.82 -11.44 -8.68
N GLU A 25 11.43 -10.84 -9.81
CA GLU A 25 10.07 -10.32 -10.04
C GLU A 25 9.13 -11.37 -10.62
N GLN A 26 9.63 -12.53 -11.06
CA GLN A 26 8.81 -13.60 -11.60
C GLN A 26 7.94 -14.23 -10.51
N GLU A 27 6.67 -14.52 -10.82
CA GLU A 27 5.70 -15.02 -9.83
C GLU A 27 6.17 -16.32 -9.14
N ALA A 28 6.72 -17.25 -9.91
CA ALA A 28 7.29 -18.49 -9.39
C ALA A 28 8.46 -18.26 -8.43
N GLN A 29 9.22 -17.18 -8.61
CA GLN A 29 10.32 -16.79 -7.74
C GLN A 29 9.83 -16.06 -6.48
N ILE A 30 8.82 -15.21 -6.62
CA ILE A 30 8.11 -14.56 -5.50
C ILE A 30 7.51 -15.58 -4.53
N GLU A 31 6.98 -16.70 -5.03
CA GLU A 31 6.51 -17.78 -4.16
C GLU A 31 7.66 -18.44 -3.38
N ARG A 32 8.78 -18.70 -4.04
CA ARG A 32 9.96 -19.33 -3.42
C ARG A 32 10.60 -18.45 -2.36
N GLN A 33 10.65 -17.14 -2.61
CA GLN A 33 11.04 -16.13 -1.63
C GLN A 33 10.17 -16.27 -0.37
N GLY A 34 8.83 -16.34 -0.54
CA GLY A 34 7.92 -16.57 0.59
C GLY A 34 8.17 -17.88 1.34
N ARG A 35 8.35 -18.99 0.61
CA ARG A 35 8.61 -20.32 1.20
C ARG A 35 9.95 -20.41 1.93
N SER A 36 10.93 -19.57 1.58
CA SER A 36 12.24 -19.57 2.22
C SER A 36 12.20 -19.10 3.69
N ILE A 37 11.31 -18.16 4.02
CA ILE A 37 11.14 -17.65 5.39
C ILE A 37 10.47 -18.69 6.29
N HIS A 38 9.56 -19.49 5.73
CA HIS A 38 8.85 -20.55 6.43
C HIS A 38 9.49 -21.93 6.22
N TYR A 39 10.82 -21.99 6.10
CA TYR A 39 11.50 -23.27 5.97
C TYR A 39 11.30 -24.11 7.24
N PRO A 40 10.62 -25.27 7.18
CA PRO A 40 10.15 -25.96 8.38
C PRO A 40 11.19 -26.90 9.00
N PHE A 41 12.39 -26.99 8.40
CA PHE A 41 13.44 -27.93 8.82
C PHE A 41 14.68 -27.19 9.33
N THR A 42 15.57 -27.95 9.97
CA THR A 42 16.83 -27.41 10.50
C THR A 42 17.82 -27.10 9.38
N PHE A 43 18.68 -26.11 9.61
CA PHE A 43 19.76 -25.76 8.69
C PHE A 43 20.94 -25.14 9.44
N THR A 44 22.13 -25.21 8.84
CA THR A 44 23.36 -24.61 9.36
C THR A 44 24.01 -23.75 8.29
N ILE A 45 24.52 -22.58 8.65
CA ILE A 45 25.14 -21.62 7.72
C ILE A 45 26.60 -21.41 8.10
N ASP A 46 27.50 -21.57 7.13
CA ASP A 46 28.90 -21.15 7.22
C ASP A 46 29.04 -19.78 6.55
N LYS A 47 29.14 -18.73 7.36
CA LYS A 47 29.24 -17.34 6.88
C LYS A 47 30.56 -17.05 6.18
N ALA A 48 31.65 -17.73 6.57
CA ALA A 48 32.97 -17.52 5.98
C ALA A 48 33.02 -18.09 4.56
N LYS A 49 32.49 -19.31 4.39
CA LYS A 49 32.43 -19.99 3.08
C LYS A 49 31.21 -19.58 2.24
N LYS A 50 30.27 -18.81 2.80
CA LYS A 50 28.99 -18.41 2.16
C LYS A 50 28.18 -19.62 1.65
N VAL A 51 28.13 -20.68 2.44
CA VAL A 51 27.37 -21.90 2.14
C VAL A 51 26.42 -22.26 3.28
N GLY A 52 25.38 -23.01 2.96
CA GLY A 52 24.42 -23.53 3.93
C GLY A 52 24.09 -24.99 3.66
N ARG A 53 23.79 -25.72 4.74
CA ARG A 53 23.33 -27.10 4.70
C ARG A 53 21.93 -27.17 5.29
N PHE A 54 20.96 -27.61 4.49
CA PHE A 54 19.53 -27.61 4.82
C PHE A 54 19.01 -29.03 4.93
N SER A 55 18.47 -29.44 6.08
CA SER A 55 17.87 -30.78 6.24
C SER A 55 16.59 -30.93 5.42
N SER A 56 16.29 -32.16 4.98
CA SER A 56 15.14 -32.46 4.13
C SER A 56 14.48 -33.79 4.50
N THR A 57 13.24 -33.98 4.08
CA THR A 57 12.51 -35.26 4.13
C THR A 57 12.77 -36.14 2.89
N SER A 58 13.65 -35.72 1.98
CA SER A 58 13.98 -36.44 0.76
C SER A 58 15.01 -37.55 0.95
N VAL A 59 15.25 -38.34 -0.11
CA VAL A 59 16.30 -39.38 -0.18
C VAL A 59 17.69 -38.83 0.20
N LEU A 60 17.96 -37.56 -0.15
CA LEU A 60 19.12 -36.85 0.39
C LEU A 60 18.76 -36.27 1.78
N PRO A 61 19.49 -36.61 2.84
CA PRO A 61 19.19 -36.11 4.19
C PRO A 61 19.43 -34.61 4.32
N TYR A 62 20.29 -34.04 3.46
CA TYR A 62 20.62 -32.62 3.44
C TYR A 62 20.81 -32.10 2.02
N TYR A 63 20.56 -30.80 1.85
CA TYR A 63 20.91 -30.04 0.67
C TYR A 63 22.03 -29.06 0.97
N ASP A 64 23.17 -29.27 0.34
CA ASP A 64 24.25 -28.30 0.26
C ASP A 64 23.88 -27.19 -0.73
N THR A 65 24.05 -25.94 -0.28
CA THR A 65 23.56 -24.73 -0.95
C THR A 65 24.61 -23.63 -0.89
N SER A 66 24.90 -23.02 -2.04
CA SER A 66 25.65 -21.76 -2.16
C SER A 66 24.73 -20.65 -2.64
N LEU A 67 25.25 -19.42 -2.78
CA LEU A 67 24.48 -18.30 -3.33
C LEU A 67 24.11 -18.48 -4.82
N SER A 68 24.78 -19.38 -5.54
CA SER A 68 24.58 -19.63 -6.97
C SER A 68 24.11 -21.06 -7.31
N SER A 69 24.13 -21.98 -6.35
CA SER A 69 23.81 -23.38 -6.61
C SER A 69 23.15 -24.09 -5.42
N CYS A 70 22.39 -25.16 -5.69
CA CYS A 70 21.83 -26.02 -4.65
C CYS A 70 21.71 -27.46 -5.14
N THR A 71 21.89 -28.41 -4.24
CA THR A 71 21.71 -29.85 -4.49
C THR A 71 20.25 -30.30 -4.45
N CYS A 72 19.31 -29.40 -4.14
CA CYS A 72 17.89 -29.75 -4.12
C CYS A 72 17.32 -29.95 -5.54
N PHE A 73 16.31 -30.82 -5.65
CA PHE A 73 15.67 -31.13 -6.92
C PHE A 73 15.12 -29.88 -7.64
N ASP A 74 14.50 -28.94 -6.90
CA ASP A 74 13.94 -27.69 -7.47
C ASP A 74 15.01 -26.84 -8.18
N PHE A 75 16.25 -26.85 -7.70
CA PHE A 75 17.36 -26.19 -8.37
C PHE A 75 17.87 -27.03 -9.53
N GLN A 76 18.05 -28.34 -9.33
CA GLN A 76 18.63 -29.21 -10.34
C GLN A 76 17.81 -29.25 -11.63
N GLU A 77 16.48 -29.18 -11.51
CA GLU A 77 15.56 -29.14 -12.63
C GLU A 77 15.56 -27.79 -13.35
N ARG A 78 15.48 -26.67 -12.61
CA ARG A 78 15.21 -25.35 -13.20
C ARG A 78 16.44 -24.47 -13.42
N LYS A 79 17.53 -24.75 -12.69
CA LYS A 79 18.75 -23.93 -12.63
C LYS A 79 18.48 -22.46 -12.30
N LEU A 80 17.50 -22.22 -11.44
CA LEU A 80 17.09 -20.89 -10.93
C LEU A 80 17.10 -20.89 -9.40
N PRO A 81 17.10 -19.70 -8.75
CA PRO A 81 17.05 -19.62 -7.29
C PRO A 81 15.91 -20.46 -6.73
N CYS A 82 16.26 -21.35 -5.80
CA CYS A 82 15.31 -22.15 -5.04
C CYS A 82 15.08 -21.51 -3.66
N LYS A 83 14.14 -22.05 -2.88
CA LYS A 83 13.87 -21.55 -1.52
C LYS A 83 15.10 -21.59 -0.60
N HIS A 84 16.01 -22.55 -0.78
CA HIS A 84 17.22 -22.69 0.03
C HIS A 84 18.23 -21.59 -0.27
N ILE A 85 18.42 -21.27 -1.56
CA ILE A 85 19.30 -20.17 -2.00
C ILE A 85 18.78 -18.83 -1.46
N TYR A 86 17.47 -18.57 -1.55
CA TYR A 86 16.87 -17.39 -0.92
C TYR A 86 17.07 -17.37 0.60
N ARG A 87 16.89 -18.51 1.28
CA ARG A 87 17.08 -18.57 2.73
C ARG A 87 18.53 -18.28 3.10
N LEU A 88 19.49 -18.86 2.38
CA LEU A 88 20.91 -18.59 2.58
C LEU A 88 21.23 -17.10 2.36
N ALA A 89 20.71 -16.49 1.29
CA ALA A 89 20.92 -15.08 1.00
C ALA A 89 20.37 -14.15 2.10
N VAL A 90 19.25 -14.51 2.72
CA VAL A 90 18.72 -13.81 3.91
C VAL A 90 19.68 -13.94 5.10
N GLU A 91 20.13 -15.15 5.43
CA GLU A 91 21.02 -15.40 6.58
C GLU A 91 22.42 -14.76 6.42
N LEU A 92 22.88 -14.60 5.17
CA LEU A 92 24.12 -13.90 4.83
C LEU A 92 23.95 -12.38 4.69
N GLY A 93 22.72 -11.87 4.79
CA GLY A 93 22.41 -10.44 4.73
C GLY A 93 22.58 -9.81 3.35
N TYR A 94 22.36 -10.58 2.28
CA TYR A 94 22.30 -10.06 0.91
C TYR A 94 20.93 -9.44 0.62
N ILE A 95 19.88 -10.05 1.14
CA ILE A 95 18.49 -9.62 0.94
C ILE A 95 17.70 -9.69 2.25
N GLU A 96 16.66 -8.88 2.34
CA GLU A 96 15.59 -9.00 3.32
C GLU A 96 14.29 -9.36 2.57
N ILE A 97 13.55 -10.37 3.04
CA ILE A 97 12.29 -10.75 2.39
C ILE A 97 11.13 -10.02 3.05
N ILE A 98 10.48 -9.15 2.28
CA ILE A 98 9.29 -8.42 2.70
C ILE A 98 8.12 -9.39 2.77
N ASN A 99 7.55 -9.53 3.97
CA ASN A 99 6.32 -10.31 4.16
C ASN A 99 5.14 -9.62 3.47
N ARG A 100 4.31 -10.40 2.77
CA ARG A 100 3.02 -9.88 2.32
C ARG A 100 2.17 -9.59 3.56
N PRO A 101 1.33 -8.55 3.55
CA PRO A 101 0.31 -8.37 4.57
C PRO A 101 -0.50 -9.68 4.66
N SER A 102 -0.41 -10.36 5.79
CA SER A 102 -1.36 -11.43 6.11
C SER A 102 -2.68 -10.75 6.42
N PHE A 103 -3.78 -11.26 5.86
CA PHE A 103 -5.09 -10.85 6.31
C PHE A 103 -5.26 -11.30 7.77
N ASP A 104 -5.90 -10.46 8.59
CA ASP A 104 -6.24 -10.80 9.96
C ASP A 104 -7.32 -11.88 9.94
N LYS A 105 -6.94 -13.10 10.34
CA LYS A 105 -7.86 -14.24 10.37
C LYS A 105 -9.05 -13.99 11.29
N LYS A 106 -8.86 -13.27 12.40
CA LYS A 106 -9.95 -12.96 13.34
C LYS A 106 -10.96 -12.02 12.70
N ALA A 107 -10.48 -10.93 12.09
CA ALA A 107 -11.35 -9.99 11.38
C ALA A 107 -12.13 -10.66 10.23
N VAL A 108 -11.52 -11.62 9.52
CA VAL A 108 -12.23 -12.39 8.49
C VAL A 108 -13.32 -13.29 9.10
N GLU A 109 -13.04 -13.96 10.22
CA GLU A 109 -14.01 -14.79 10.93
C GLU A 109 -15.19 -13.97 11.47
N GLU A 110 -14.92 -12.77 12.00
CA GLU A 110 -15.93 -11.80 12.45
C GLU A 110 -16.85 -11.39 11.30
N ILE A 111 -16.28 -11.09 10.11
CA ILE A 111 -17.08 -10.75 8.94
C ILE A 111 -17.94 -11.93 8.50
N ARG A 112 -17.41 -13.17 8.49
CA ARG A 112 -18.21 -14.36 8.16
C ARG A 112 -19.37 -14.60 9.11
N SER A 113 -19.22 -14.20 10.36
CA SER A 113 -20.21 -14.36 11.41
C SER A 113 -21.19 -13.17 11.50
N SER A 114 -21.00 -12.15 10.65
CA SER A 114 -21.88 -10.97 10.58
C SER A 114 -23.20 -11.31 9.89
N ASP A 115 -24.29 -10.72 10.36
CA ASP A 115 -25.61 -10.79 9.71
C ASP A 115 -25.60 -10.13 8.32
N ASP A 116 -24.72 -9.15 8.12
CA ASP A 116 -24.48 -8.51 6.82
C ASP A 116 -22.98 -8.54 6.50
N ILE A 117 -22.60 -9.48 5.65
CA ILE A 117 -21.23 -9.63 5.14
C ILE A 117 -20.87 -8.45 4.23
N ASP A 118 -21.83 -7.97 3.42
CA ASP A 118 -21.56 -7.04 2.33
C ASP A 118 -21.34 -5.60 2.85
N ALA A 119 -21.92 -5.25 4.00
CA ALA A 119 -21.69 -3.97 4.68
C ALA A 119 -20.27 -3.81 5.28
N ALA A 120 -19.51 -4.91 5.45
CA ALA A 120 -18.18 -4.84 6.04
C ALA A 120 -17.25 -3.92 5.22
N PRO A 121 -16.43 -3.04 5.83
CA PRO A 121 -15.58 -2.09 5.10
C PRO A 121 -14.64 -2.75 4.06
N ASP A 122 -14.15 -3.95 4.37
CA ASP A 122 -13.31 -4.75 3.47
C ASP A 122 -14.07 -5.32 2.26
N GLN A 123 -15.37 -5.59 2.44
CA GLN A 123 -16.27 -6.06 1.39
C GLN A 123 -16.77 -4.92 0.50
N VAL A 124 -17.05 -3.74 1.06
CA VAL A 124 -17.35 -2.51 0.29
C VAL A 124 -16.19 -2.15 -0.66
N LYS A 125 -14.93 -2.30 -0.23
CA LYS A 125 -13.76 -2.10 -1.10
C LYS A 125 -13.73 -3.10 -2.28
N ARG A 126 -14.18 -4.33 -2.05
CA ARG A 126 -14.26 -5.37 -3.10
C ARG A 126 -15.39 -5.12 -4.08
N GLN A 127 -16.54 -4.62 -3.61
CA GLN A 127 -17.62 -4.15 -4.49
C GLN A 127 -17.12 -3.04 -5.42
N LYS A 128 -16.42 -2.03 -4.89
CA LYS A 128 -15.79 -0.98 -5.73
C LYS A 128 -14.78 -1.55 -6.73
N SER A 129 -14.00 -2.54 -6.30
CA SER A 129 -13.02 -3.21 -7.17
C SER A 129 -13.65 -4.07 -8.26
N ALA A 130 -14.85 -4.61 -8.01
CA ALA A 130 -15.63 -5.42 -8.95
C ALA A 130 -16.00 -4.63 -10.20
N LEU A 131 -16.24 -3.32 -10.07
CA LEU A 131 -16.58 -2.43 -11.19
C LEU A 131 -15.47 -2.36 -12.25
N LYS A 132 -14.22 -2.63 -11.87
CA LYS A 132 -13.06 -2.68 -12.77
C LYS A 132 -12.82 -4.07 -13.37
N CYS A 133 -13.56 -5.07 -12.90
CA CYS A 133 -13.44 -6.44 -13.36
C CYS A 133 -14.30 -6.64 -14.61
N LYS A 134 -13.72 -7.22 -15.66
CA LYS A 134 -14.44 -7.52 -16.90
C LYS A 134 -14.71 -9.03 -16.96
N PRO A 135 -15.99 -9.45 -17.05
CA PRO A 135 -16.28 -10.84 -17.38
C PRO A 135 -15.82 -11.15 -18.79
N ILE A 136 -15.39 -12.39 -18.99
CA ILE A 136 -15.15 -12.99 -20.31
C ILE A 136 -16.49 -13.49 -20.86
N GLU A 137 -17.26 -14.17 -20.00
CA GLU A 137 -18.55 -14.77 -20.34
C GLU A 137 -19.42 -14.79 -19.07
N ILE A 138 -20.73 -14.61 -19.25
CA ILE A 138 -21.75 -14.72 -18.20
C ILE A 138 -22.81 -15.68 -18.69
N ASP A 139 -23.11 -16.69 -17.89
CA ASP A 139 -24.26 -17.56 -18.04
C ASP A 139 -25.36 -17.09 -17.09
N PHE A 140 -26.38 -16.45 -17.68
CA PHE A 140 -27.50 -15.88 -16.95
C PHE A 140 -28.47 -16.94 -16.43
N GLU A 141 -28.54 -18.10 -17.08
CA GLU A 141 -29.43 -19.20 -16.69
C GLU A 141 -28.87 -19.90 -15.45
N ASN A 142 -27.59 -20.29 -15.50
CA ASN A 142 -26.92 -20.97 -14.40
C ASN A 142 -26.35 -20.01 -13.33
N LYS A 143 -26.51 -18.69 -13.53
CA LYS A 143 -26.01 -17.63 -12.64
C LYS A 143 -24.52 -17.79 -12.32
N CYS A 144 -23.72 -18.03 -13.36
CA CYS A 144 -22.27 -18.18 -13.26
C CYS A 144 -21.55 -17.32 -14.31
N GLY A 145 -20.24 -17.19 -14.15
CA GLY A 145 -19.43 -16.36 -15.03
C GLY A 145 -17.96 -16.72 -15.01
N THR A 146 -17.33 -16.43 -16.14
CA THR A 146 -15.90 -16.64 -16.36
C THR A 146 -15.19 -15.30 -16.37
N PHE A 147 -14.14 -15.15 -15.56
CA PHE A 147 -13.39 -13.91 -15.39
C PHE A 147 -11.92 -14.10 -15.73
N LYS A 148 -11.25 -13.03 -16.20
CA LYS A 148 -9.81 -13.09 -16.48
C LYS A 148 -9.01 -13.42 -15.21
N GLY A 149 -8.25 -14.51 -15.28
CA GLY A 149 -7.34 -14.96 -14.24
C GLY A 149 -6.08 -14.11 -14.12
N SER A 150 -5.37 -14.20 -12.99
CA SER A 150 -3.99 -13.68 -12.91
C SER A 150 -2.95 -14.67 -13.47
N GLY A 151 -3.35 -15.93 -13.69
CA GLY A 151 -2.54 -16.97 -14.32
C GLY A 151 -3.08 -17.41 -15.68
N LYS A 152 -2.70 -18.62 -16.13
CA LYS A 152 -3.11 -19.18 -17.43
C LYS A 152 -4.60 -19.53 -17.52
N ASN A 153 -5.23 -19.87 -16.40
CA ASN A 153 -6.62 -20.31 -16.37
C ASN A 153 -7.55 -19.18 -15.90
N PRO A 154 -8.68 -18.94 -16.60
CA PRO A 154 -9.74 -18.04 -16.13
C PRO A 154 -10.33 -18.47 -14.78
N TYR A 155 -10.88 -17.51 -14.05
CA TYR A 155 -11.63 -17.79 -12.83
C TYR A 155 -13.08 -18.10 -13.15
N HIS A 156 -13.52 -19.30 -12.83
CA HIS A 156 -14.93 -19.65 -12.77
C HIS A 156 -15.54 -19.12 -11.46
N THR A 157 -16.72 -18.51 -11.55
CA THR A 157 -17.39 -17.81 -10.46
C THR A 157 -18.90 -18.08 -10.49
N THR A 158 -19.50 -18.37 -9.34
CA THR A 158 -20.95 -18.43 -9.11
C THR A 158 -21.33 -17.37 -8.07
N LEU A 159 -22.61 -17.28 -7.70
CA LEU A 159 -23.05 -16.36 -6.65
C LEU A 159 -22.46 -16.67 -5.26
N ASN A 160 -22.02 -17.91 -5.05
CA ASN A 160 -21.58 -18.42 -3.74
C ASN A 160 -20.15 -18.97 -3.73
N ASP A 161 -19.51 -19.14 -4.90
CA ASP A 161 -18.17 -19.73 -5.01
C ASP A 161 -17.33 -19.03 -6.09
N CYS A 162 -16.01 -19.07 -5.92
CA CYS A 162 -15.08 -18.58 -6.93
C CYS A 162 -13.72 -19.29 -6.83
N THR A 163 -13.22 -19.72 -7.98
CA THR A 163 -11.90 -20.37 -8.10
C THR A 163 -10.72 -19.42 -7.86
N CYS A 164 -10.96 -18.13 -7.61
CA CYS A 164 -9.89 -17.19 -7.36
C CYS A 164 -9.28 -17.35 -5.96
N ARG A 165 -8.01 -16.93 -5.83
CA ARG A 165 -7.29 -17.01 -4.56
C ARG A 165 -7.96 -16.22 -3.42
N ASP A 166 -8.54 -15.06 -3.71
CA ASP A 166 -9.18 -14.22 -2.68
C ASP A 166 -10.35 -14.95 -2.02
N PHE A 167 -11.17 -15.66 -2.81
CA PHE A 167 -12.28 -16.45 -2.30
C PHE A 167 -11.79 -17.70 -1.57
N THR A 168 -10.95 -18.54 -2.20
CA THR A 168 -10.46 -19.79 -1.59
C THR A 168 -9.79 -19.60 -0.23
N VAL A 169 -9.16 -18.43 -0.01
CA VAL A 169 -8.47 -18.12 1.23
C VAL A 169 -9.39 -17.48 2.28
N ARG A 170 -10.32 -16.61 1.87
CA ARG A 170 -11.17 -15.86 2.80
C ARG A 170 -12.53 -16.49 3.03
N ASN A 171 -13.00 -17.32 2.11
CA ASN A 171 -14.36 -17.84 2.05
C ASN A 171 -15.42 -16.74 2.24
N LEU A 172 -15.19 -15.60 1.58
CA LEU A 172 -16.05 -14.41 1.58
C LEU A 172 -16.21 -13.96 0.13
N PRO A 173 -17.33 -13.31 -0.22
CA PRO A 173 -17.54 -12.78 -1.57
C PRO A 173 -16.34 -11.96 -2.05
N CYS A 174 -15.75 -12.40 -3.15
CA CYS A 174 -14.63 -11.71 -3.79
C CYS A 174 -15.15 -10.72 -4.83
N LYS A 175 -14.26 -9.91 -5.42
CA LYS A 175 -14.64 -8.96 -6.47
C LYS A 175 -15.34 -9.61 -7.68
N HIS A 176 -15.04 -10.87 -8.01
CA HIS A 176 -15.68 -11.56 -9.15
C HIS A 176 -17.14 -11.91 -8.83
N ILE A 177 -17.42 -12.37 -7.61
CA ILE A 177 -18.79 -12.68 -7.16
C ILE A 177 -19.63 -11.40 -7.16
N TYR A 178 -19.09 -10.29 -6.64
CA TYR A 178 -19.77 -8.99 -6.73
C TYR A 178 -19.99 -8.55 -8.17
N ARG A 179 -19.00 -8.75 -9.05
CA ARG A 179 -19.17 -8.40 -10.46
C ARG A 179 -20.26 -9.24 -11.11
N LEU A 180 -20.30 -10.54 -10.83
CA LEU A 180 -21.34 -11.44 -11.33
C LEU A 180 -22.74 -11.01 -10.86
N ARG A 181 -22.92 -10.67 -9.58
CA ARG A 181 -24.18 -10.12 -9.05
C ARG A 181 -24.64 -8.89 -9.83
N MET A 182 -23.72 -7.94 -10.08
CA MET A 182 -24.01 -6.73 -10.85
C MET A 182 -24.47 -7.03 -12.29
N GLU A 183 -23.84 -7.99 -12.97
CA GLU A 183 -24.22 -8.38 -14.34
C GLU A 183 -25.61 -9.06 -14.36
N LEU A 184 -25.89 -9.91 -13.37
CA LEU A 184 -27.15 -10.63 -13.27
C LEU A 184 -28.33 -9.73 -12.86
N GLU A 185 -28.08 -8.72 -12.02
CA GLU A 185 -29.10 -7.76 -11.58
C GLU A 185 -29.43 -6.70 -12.64
N ASN A 186 -28.44 -6.25 -13.42
CA ASN A 186 -28.65 -5.28 -14.49
C ASN A 186 -27.60 -5.44 -15.62
N PRO A 187 -27.93 -6.14 -16.72
CA PRO A 187 -27.01 -6.40 -17.84
C PRO A 187 -26.52 -5.13 -18.58
N THR A 188 -27.25 -4.00 -18.42
CA THR A 188 -26.95 -2.70 -19.02
C THR A 188 -26.14 -1.76 -18.11
N SER A 189 -25.85 -2.20 -16.88
CA SER A 189 -25.20 -1.43 -15.81
C SER A 189 -23.83 -0.82 -16.16
N LYS A 190 -23.23 -1.23 -17.29
CA LYS A 190 -21.99 -0.66 -17.79
C LYS A 190 -22.08 0.84 -18.09
N LYS A 191 -23.24 1.39 -18.50
CA LYS A 191 -23.40 2.82 -18.81
C LYS A 191 -23.76 3.66 -17.58
N GLU A 192 -24.80 3.29 -16.86
CA GLU A 192 -25.29 4.06 -15.70
C GLU A 192 -24.33 4.00 -14.48
N LEU A 193 -23.59 2.90 -14.28
CA LEU A 193 -22.56 2.85 -13.21
C LEU A 193 -21.23 3.47 -13.64
N GLN A 194 -20.90 3.50 -14.94
CA GLN A 194 -19.75 4.28 -15.42
C GLN A 194 -20.03 5.77 -15.32
N GLU A 195 -21.25 6.22 -15.63
CA GLU A 195 -21.66 7.62 -15.48
C GLU A 195 -21.69 8.06 -14.01
N ASN A 196 -22.10 7.19 -13.08
CA ASN A 196 -22.05 7.46 -11.63
C ASN A 196 -20.65 7.30 -11.00
N LEU A 197 -19.75 6.54 -11.60
CA LEU A 197 -18.31 6.50 -11.22
C LEU A 197 -17.51 7.66 -11.82
N ASN A 198 -17.97 8.23 -12.95
CA ASN A 198 -17.29 9.30 -13.65
C ASN A 198 -17.64 10.71 -13.14
N SER A 199 -18.45 10.86 -12.08
CA SER A 199 -18.51 12.13 -11.33
C SER A 199 -17.28 12.34 -10.42
N GLU A 200 -16.29 11.45 -10.53
CA GLU A 200 -15.00 11.44 -9.87
C GLU A 200 -14.02 12.29 -10.69
N PHE A 201 -13.76 13.51 -10.22
CA PHE A 201 -12.65 14.42 -10.62
C PHE A 201 -11.79 13.85 -11.76
N GLU A 202 -12.10 14.26 -12.99
CA GLU A 202 -11.55 13.63 -14.19
C GLU A 202 -10.02 13.60 -14.16
N LYS A 203 -9.43 12.48 -14.60
CA LYS A 203 -7.95 12.32 -14.61
C LYS A 203 -7.26 13.47 -15.32
N ASP A 204 -7.86 14.00 -16.37
CA ASP A 204 -7.29 15.09 -17.15
C ASP A 204 -7.47 16.44 -16.44
N TYR A 205 -8.60 16.66 -15.75
CA TYR A 205 -8.77 17.82 -14.87
C TYR A 205 -7.70 17.88 -13.77
N GLY A 206 -7.44 16.76 -13.07
CA GLY A 206 -6.39 16.72 -12.04
C GLY A 206 -4.97 16.93 -12.58
N LYS A 207 -4.70 16.46 -13.79
CA LYS A 207 -3.44 16.75 -14.49
C LYS A 207 -3.33 18.23 -14.87
N ASP A 208 -4.42 18.84 -15.30
CA ASP A 208 -4.46 20.25 -15.67
C ASP A 208 -4.27 21.15 -14.45
N LEU A 209 -4.81 20.77 -13.29
CA LEU A 209 -4.52 21.46 -12.03
C LEU A 209 -3.04 21.34 -11.65
N LEU A 210 -2.42 20.16 -11.82
CA LEU A 210 -0.98 20.00 -11.57
C LEU A 210 -0.14 20.90 -12.50
N ARG A 211 -0.52 21.04 -13.77
CA ARG A 211 0.19 21.89 -14.74
C ARG A 211 0.12 23.38 -14.42
N LYS A 212 -0.89 23.81 -13.66
CA LYS A 212 -1.04 25.19 -13.20
C LYS A 212 -0.15 25.50 -12.00
N LEU A 213 0.40 24.48 -11.34
CA LEU A 213 1.33 24.65 -10.23
C LEU A 213 2.75 24.99 -10.73
N SER A 214 3.47 25.78 -9.95
CA SER A 214 4.93 25.89 -10.00
C SER A 214 5.58 24.53 -9.81
N GLN A 215 6.82 24.38 -10.29
CA GLN A 215 7.56 23.14 -10.13
C GLN A 215 7.76 22.78 -8.65
N GLU A 216 8.01 23.78 -7.81
CA GLU A 216 8.19 23.66 -6.37
C GLU A 216 6.90 23.20 -5.69
N ALA A 217 5.75 23.78 -6.04
CA ALA A 217 4.46 23.36 -5.51
C ALA A 217 4.05 21.97 -6.00
N ALA A 218 4.27 21.66 -7.27
CA ALA A 218 4.06 20.32 -7.80
C ALA A 218 4.94 19.29 -7.07
N THR A 219 6.21 19.63 -6.79
CA THR A 219 7.14 18.78 -6.03
C THR A 219 6.64 18.57 -4.59
N ALA A 220 6.22 19.64 -3.92
CA ALA A 220 5.65 19.58 -2.58
C ALA A 220 4.38 18.70 -2.55
N TYR A 221 3.48 18.85 -3.53
CA TYR A 221 2.30 18.00 -3.68
C TYR A 221 2.66 16.51 -3.79
N ILE A 222 3.67 16.16 -4.60
CA ILE A 222 4.06 14.77 -4.86
C ILE A 222 4.78 14.11 -3.67
N TYR A 223 5.64 14.86 -2.97
CA TYR A 223 6.54 14.26 -1.98
C TYR A 223 6.30 14.68 -0.53
N SER A 224 5.62 15.80 -0.31
CA SER A 224 5.40 16.35 1.04
C SER A 224 3.95 16.24 1.50
N ILE A 225 2.97 16.26 0.59
CA ILE A 225 1.55 16.11 0.92
C ILE A 225 1.13 14.64 0.86
N SER A 226 0.72 14.08 2.00
CA SER A 226 0.20 12.71 2.11
C SER A 226 -1.31 12.62 1.95
N PHE A 227 -1.82 11.39 1.91
CA PHE A 227 -3.25 11.11 2.05
C PHE A 227 -3.74 11.41 3.48
N ASP A 228 -2.90 11.09 4.47
CA ASP A 228 -3.17 11.44 5.86
C ASP A 228 -2.95 12.94 6.11
N TRP A 229 -3.66 13.47 7.11
CA TRP A 229 -3.51 14.85 7.56
C TRP A 229 -2.08 15.16 8.00
N SER A 230 -1.63 16.36 7.69
CA SER A 230 -0.32 16.89 8.08
C SER A 230 -0.44 18.36 8.48
N SER A 231 0.48 18.87 9.30
CA SER A 231 0.51 20.30 9.65
C SER A 231 1.01 21.14 8.49
N SER A 232 0.31 22.23 8.18
CA SER A 232 0.69 23.19 7.13
C SER A 232 2.04 23.87 7.40
N SER A 233 2.47 23.96 8.66
CA SER A 233 3.76 24.53 9.07
C SER A 233 5.00 23.87 8.45
N LYS A 234 4.85 22.67 7.86
CA LYS A 234 5.93 21.95 7.18
C LYS A 234 6.21 22.45 5.76
N ILE A 235 5.37 23.32 5.24
CA ILE A 235 5.37 23.77 3.84
C ILE A 235 5.66 25.27 3.84
N LYS A 236 6.51 25.73 2.91
CA LYS A 236 6.77 27.16 2.74
C LYS A 236 5.48 27.89 2.34
N GLU A 237 5.31 29.11 2.82
CA GLU A 237 4.05 29.85 2.74
C GLU A 237 3.60 30.14 1.29
N ASP A 238 4.54 30.50 0.41
CA ASP A 238 4.32 30.70 -1.02
C ASP A 238 3.78 29.43 -1.70
N ILE A 239 4.44 28.29 -1.45
CA ILE A 239 4.03 26.98 -1.96
C ILE A 239 2.67 26.57 -1.39
N LEU A 240 2.46 26.78 -0.09
CA LEU A 240 1.22 26.44 0.60
C LEU A 240 0.03 27.20 0.00
N ASN A 241 0.19 28.50 -0.25
CA ASN A 241 -0.84 29.33 -0.84
C ASN A 241 -1.24 28.86 -2.24
N GLU A 242 -0.27 28.38 -3.02
CA GLU A 242 -0.52 27.82 -4.34
C GLU A 242 -1.28 26.49 -4.26
N LEU A 243 -0.85 25.59 -3.37
CA LEU A 243 -1.48 24.29 -3.14
C LEU A 243 -2.93 24.46 -2.70
N VAL A 244 -3.21 25.32 -1.72
CA VAL A 244 -4.56 25.56 -1.20
C VAL A 244 -5.51 26.08 -2.29
N LYS A 245 -5.01 26.83 -3.28
CA LYS A 245 -5.81 27.30 -4.43
C LYS A 245 -6.03 26.26 -5.52
N SER A 246 -5.26 25.17 -5.54
CA SER A 246 -5.18 24.23 -6.67
C SER A 246 -6.27 23.16 -6.73
N GLU A 247 -7.19 23.11 -5.76
CA GLU A 247 -8.19 22.03 -5.57
C GLU A 247 -7.60 20.62 -5.36
N LEU A 248 -6.28 20.44 -5.50
CA LEU A 248 -5.58 19.16 -5.31
C LEU A 248 -5.43 18.78 -3.83
N VAL A 249 -5.66 19.72 -2.92
CA VAL A 249 -5.55 19.53 -1.47
C VAL A 249 -6.84 19.87 -0.76
N GLU A 250 -7.03 19.27 0.41
CA GLU A 250 -8.07 19.65 1.37
C GLU A 250 -7.41 20.23 2.61
N ILE A 251 -8.05 21.23 3.20
CA ILE A 251 -7.64 21.82 4.48
C ILE A 251 -8.67 21.54 5.56
N SER A 252 -8.21 21.42 6.79
CA SER A 252 -9.05 21.36 7.97
C SER A 252 -8.49 22.30 9.03
N LYS A 253 -9.36 23.16 9.54
CA LYS A 253 -9.10 24.00 10.72
C LYS A 253 -9.65 23.37 12.00
N ASP A 254 -10.02 22.09 11.95
CA ASP A 254 -10.58 21.37 13.09
C ASP A 254 -9.54 21.24 14.21
N LEU A 255 -9.84 21.83 15.37
CA LEU A 255 -8.92 21.94 16.50
C LEU A 255 -8.39 20.56 16.96
N PRO A 256 -9.22 19.52 17.15
CA PRO A 256 -8.74 18.19 17.54
C PRO A 256 -7.77 17.56 16.55
N ILE A 257 -7.91 17.82 15.24
CA ILE A 257 -6.99 17.32 14.23
C ILE A 257 -5.67 18.08 14.32
N THR A 258 -5.73 19.41 14.37
CA THR A 258 -4.57 20.28 14.42
C THR A 258 -3.69 20.03 15.65
N LEU A 259 -4.29 19.88 16.83
CA LEU A 259 -3.55 19.66 18.09
C LEU A 259 -2.73 18.35 18.06
N LYS A 260 -3.11 17.35 17.26
CA LYS A 260 -2.35 16.09 17.13
C LYS A 260 -0.96 16.29 16.54
N PHE A 261 -0.74 17.35 15.77
CA PHE A 261 0.53 17.62 15.11
C PHE A 261 1.50 18.47 15.94
N LEU A 262 1.03 19.13 16.99
CA LEU A 262 1.87 19.94 17.88
C LEU A 262 2.76 19.09 18.77
N GLN A 263 3.90 19.62 19.22
CA GLN A 263 4.72 18.92 20.20
C GLN A 263 4.10 19.04 21.59
N LYS A 264 4.44 18.11 22.50
CA LYS A 264 3.90 18.12 23.87
C LYS A 264 4.22 19.43 24.61
N LYS A 265 5.38 20.04 24.33
CA LYS A 265 5.78 21.34 24.88
C LYS A 265 4.82 22.46 24.46
N ASP A 266 4.37 22.46 23.20
CA ASP A 266 3.49 23.50 22.66
C ASP A 266 2.09 23.37 23.26
N LEU A 267 1.63 22.13 23.49
CA LEU A 267 0.36 21.88 24.19
C LEU A 267 0.37 22.41 25.63
N PHE A 268 1.49 22.29 26.35
CA PHE A 268 1.60 22.89 27.68
C PHE A 268 1.54 24.41 27.64
N LEU A 269 2.22 25.05 26.67
CA LEU A 269 2.15 26.50 26.48
C LEU A 269 0.72 26.96 26.19
N ILE A 270 -0.03 26.21 25.38
CA ILE A 270 -1.45 26.49 25.12
C ILE A 270 -2.26 26.37 26.42
N CYS A 271 -2.04 25.33 27.22
CA CYS A 271 -2.75 25.21 28.49
C CYS A 271 -2.45 26.39 29.43
N ASP A 272 -1.18 26.79 29.51
CA ASP A 272 -0.74 27.92 30.35
C ASP A 272 -1.33 29.26 29.83
N GLU A 273 -1.36 29.48 28.51
CA GLU A 273 -1.88 30.70 27.87
C GLU A 273 -3.40 30.88 28.07
N PHE A 274 -4.17 29.78 28.01
CA PHE A 274 -5.63 29.80 28.08
C PHE A 274 -6.19 29.32 29.44
N ASP A 275 -5.35 29.24 30.47
CA ASP A 275 -5.70 28.81 31.83
C ASP A 275 -6.46 27.46 31.89
N VAL A 276 -6.08 26.52 31.01
CA VAL A 276 -6.65 25.17 30.98
C VAL A 276 -5.99 24.33 32.06
N GLN A 277 -6.78 23.69 32.92
CA GLN A 277 -6.27 22.83 33.99
C GLN A 277 -5.61 21.54 33.44
N TYR A 278 -4.36 21.26 33.85
CA TYR A 278 -3.62 20.06 33.46
C TYR A 278 -2.63 19.57 34.53
N LYS A 279 -2.10 18.35 34.36
CA LYS A 279 -0.96 17.84 35.14
C LYS A 279 0.25 17.61 34.24
N ARG A 280 1.47 17.90 34.74
CA ARG A 280 2.73 17.67 34.00
C ARG A 280 2.92 16.20 33.56
N SER A 281 2.31 15.26 34.29
CA SER A 281 2.31 13.83 33.98
C SER A 281 1.34 13.42 32.86
N PHE A 282 0.43 14.31 32.40
CA PHE A 282 -0.55 13.96 31.39
C PHE A 282 0.12 13.47 30.10
N SER A 283 -0.51 12.47 29.48
CA SER A 283 -0.14 12.02 28.14
C SER A 283 -0.51 13.08 27.09
N LYS A 284 0.02 12.97 25.87
CA LYS A 284 -0.31 13.92 24.79
C LYS A 284 -1.81 13.93 24.50
N SER A 285 -2.45 12.76 24.44
CA SER A 285 -3.89 12.66 24.22
C SER A 285 -4.68 13.27 25.38
N SER A 286 -4.27 13.05 26.62
CA SER A 286 -4.90 13.67 27.79
C SER A 286 -4.81 15.20 27.78
N LEU A 287 -3.69 15.76 27.33
CA LEU A 287 -3.54 17.21 27.16
C LEU A 287 -4.47 17.75 26.06
N ILE A 288 -4.54 17.06 24.92
CA ILE A 288 -5.46 17.43 23.83
C ILE A 288 -6.91 17.44 24.33
N SER A 289 -7.33 16.40 25.06
CA SER A 289 -8.66 16.34 25.65
C SER A 289 -8.91 17.45 26.67
N ALA A 290 -7.93 17.79 27.50
CA ALA A 290 -8.05 18.89 28.46
C ALA A 290 -8.26 20.23 27.74
N ILE A 291 -7.50 20.50 26.67
CA ILE A 291 -7.64 21.71 25.86
C ILE A 291 -9.02 21.77 25.20
N ILE A 292 -9.45 20.69 24.54
CA ILE A 292 -10.75 20.66 23.84
C ILE A 292 -11.92 20.91 24.81
N ASN A 293 -11.86 20.34 26.01
CA ASN A 293 -12.94 20.45 26.99
C ASN A 293 -12.86 21.73 27.85
N GLY A 294 -11.68 22.34 27.94
CA GLY A 294 -11.41 23.49 28.81
C GLY A 294 -11.57 24.85 28.13
N LEU A 295 -11.60 24.90 26.80
CA LEU A 295 -11.78 26.15 26.05
C LEU A 295 -13.26 26.43 25.78
N ASP A 296 -13.66 27.68 25.97
CA ASP A 296 -14.92 28.19 25.44
C ASP A 296 -14.82 28.51 23.93
N SER A 297 -15.94 28.88 23.31
CA SER A 297 -15.99 29.18 21.88
C SER A 297 -15.11 30.36 21.46
N ASN A 298 -14.94 31.37 22.30
CA ASN A 298 -14.13 32.56 21.97
C ASN A 298 -12.64 32.22 21.99
N ASN A 299 -12.19 31.53 23.05
CA ASN A 299 -10.82 31.09 23.20
C ASN A 299 -10.44 30.02 22.17
N THR A 300 -11.39 29.16 21.79
CA THR A 300 -11.23 28.21 20.68
C THR A 300 -10.92 28.94 19.36
N ASN A 301 -11.69 29.98 19.03
CA ASN A 301 -11.46 30.76 17.81
C ASN A 301 -10.11 31.49 17.84
N ASN A 302 -9.78 32.14 18.97
CA ASN A 302 -8.48 32.83 19.15
C ASN A 302 -7.29 31.87 18.98
N LEU A 303 -7.36 30.69 19.59
CA LEU A 303 -6.33 29.66 19.44
C LEU A 303 -6.23 29.20 17.98
N MET A 304 -7.35 28.92 17.33
CA MET A 304 -7.37 28.46 15.94
C MET A 304 -6.80 29.46 14.94
N GLU A 305 -6.84 30.77 15.21
CA GLU A 305 -6.20 31.80 14.38
C GLU A 305 -4.67 31.75 14.46
N LYS A 306 -4.12 31.33 15.60
CA LYS A 306 -2.67 31.24 15.83
C LYS A 306 -2.08 29.90 15.38
N LEU A 307 -2.89 28.86 15.28
CA LEU A 307 -2.43 27.52 14.95
C LEU A 307 -2.29 27.29 13.44
N PRO A 308 -1.29 26.50 13.00
CA PRO A 308 -1.25 26.03 11.63
C PRO A 308 -2.45 25.13 11.36
N PHE A 309 -3.10 25.27 10.22
CA PHE A 309 -4.17 24.36 9.82
C PHE A 309 -3.60 22.99 9.35
N SER A 310 -4.49 22.00 9.28
CA SER A 310 -4.15 20.68 8.76
C SER A 310 -4.41 20.63 7.25
N ILE A 311 -3.52 19.99 6.49
CA ILE A 311 -3.59 19.83 5.04
C ILE A 311 -3.32 18.38 4.64
N ARG A 312 -4.01 17.92 3.60
CA ARG A 312 -3.80 16.61 2.95
C ARG A 312 -4.14 16.66 1.46
N ARG A 313 -3.80 15.61 0.72
CA ARG A 313 -4.30 15.44 -0.66
C ARG A 313 -5.83 15.31 -0.65
N ASN A 314 -6.48 15.98 -1.59
CA ASN A 314 -7.92 15.89 -1.77
C ASN A 314 -8.31 14.43 -2.04
N ILE A 315 -9.37 13.93 -1.42
CA ILE A 315 -9.77 12.51 -1.52
C ILE A 315 -10.00 12.13 -2.99
N LYS A 316 -10.58 13.03 -3.79
CA LYS A 316 -10.83 12.81 -5.21
C LYS A 316 -9.52 12.77 -6.00
N ALA A 317 -8.58 13.65 -5.69
CA ALA A 317 -7.25 13.68 -6.30
C ALA A 317 -6.39 12.46 -5.90
N GLU A 318 -6.57 11.90 -4.70
CA GLU A 318 -5.89 10.68 -4.25
C GLU A 318 -6.15 9.51 -5.19
N ASN A 319 -7.42 9.32 -5.60
CA ASN A 319 -7.83 8.20 -6.46
C ASN A 319 -7.11 8.19 -7.81
N ILE A 320 -6.64 9.34 -8.27
CA ILE A 320 -5.90 9.52 -9.52
C ILE A 320 -4.43 9.89 -9.31
N PHE A 321 -3.93 9.92 -8.07
CA PHE A 321 -2.59 10.42 -7.73
C PHE A 321 -1.47 9.72 -8.52
N GLY A 322 -1.58 8.40 -8.77
CA GLY A 322 -0.62 7.69 -9.58
C GLY A 322 -0.46 8.26 -11.00
N SER A 323 -1.56 8.75 -11.59
CA SER A 323 -1.55 9.40 -12.91
C SER A 323 -0.95 10.81 -12.85
N ILE A 324 -1.25 11.57 -11.78
CA ILE A 324 -0.68 12.90 -11.52
C ILE A 324 0.83 12.79 -11.30
N LYS A 325 1.27 11.84 -10.48
CA LYS A 325 2.69 11.56 -10.22
C LYS A 325 3.44 11.14 -11.47
N TYR A 326 2.84 10.28 -12.30
CA TYR A 326 3.42 9.92 -13.59
C TYR A 326 3.60 11.15 -14.50
N LEU A 327 2.61 12.05 -14.58
CA LEU A 327 2.73 13.29 -15.33
C LEU A 327 3.84 14.19 -14.77
N TYR A 328 3.92 14.37 -13.46
CA TYR A 328 4.98 15.15 -12.81
C TYR A 328 6.37 14.69 -13.27
N HIS A 329 6.66 13.39 -13.21
CA HIS A 329 7.95 12.85 -13.66
C HIS A 329 8.20 13.00 -15.16
N LYS A 330 7.15 13.14 -15.97
CA LYS A 330 7.27 13.44 -17.40
C LYS A 330 7.56 14.92 -17.66
N LEU A 331 6.98 15.82 -16.87
CA LEU A 331 7.21 17.27 -16.98
C LEU A 331 8.56 17.69 -16.40
N TYR A 332 8.97 17.05 -15.31
CA TYR A 332 10.21 17.33 -14.59
C TYR A 332 11.04 16.03 -14.49
N PRO A 333 11.59 15.55 -15.62
CA PRO A 333 12.48 14.40 -15.60
C PRO A 333 13.66 14.72 -14.70
N THR A 334 13.99 13.80 -13.80
CA THR A 334 15.22 13.90 -13.01
C THR A 334 16.37 13.68 -13.98
N ASP A 335 17.24 14.66 -14.15
CA ASP A 335 18.36 14.54 -15.06
C ASP A 335 19.38 13.56 -14.45
N TYR A 336 19.39 12.33 -14.96
CA TYR A 336 20.38 11.32 -14.57
C TYR A 336 21.66 11.44 -15.42
N SER A 337 21.72 12.40 -16.35
CA SER A 337 22.84 12.54 -17.29
C SER A 337 24.13 13.09 -16.66
N GLU A 338 24.10 13.61 -15.43
CA GLU A 338 25.31 14.05 -14.71
C GLU A 338 26.00 12.95 -13.89
N TYR A 339 25.53 11.70 -13.95
CA TYR A 339 26.11 10.55 -13.22
C TYR A 339 26.73 9.48 -14.14
N THR A 340 27.11 9.83 -15.37
CA THR A 340 28.07 9.02 -16.12
C THR A 340 29.47 9.28 -15.57
N VAL A 341 29.84 8.52 -14.53
CA VAL A 341 31.24 8.32 -14.20
C VAL A 341 31.78 7.40 -15.29
N ASP A 342 32.70 7.91 -16.10
CA ASP A 342 33.42 7.13 -17.12
C ASP A 342 33.99 5.85 -16.50
N PHE A 343 33.73 4.71 -17.15
CA PHE A 343 34.27 3.40 -16.80
C PHE A 343 35.72 3.25 -17.24
#